data_AF-A0AAN6DDD3-F1
#
_entry.id   AF-A0AAN6DDD3-F1
#
_cell.length_a   1.000
_cell.length_b   1.000
_cell.length_c   1.000
_cell.angle_alpha   90.00
_cell.angle_beta   90.00
_cell.angle_gamma   90.00
#
_symmetry.space_group_name_H-M   'P 1'
#
loop_
_entity.id
_entity.type
_entity.pdbx_description
1 polymer ?
#
loop_
_entity_poly.entity_id
_entity_poly.type
_entity_poly.pdbx_seq_one_letter_code
_entity_poly.pdbx_strand_id
1 'polypeptide(L)'
;MSSPSWIVNYNIISGALWSFVLVNTLLVAALYSGYEVFDLTSTWNTLIQCCAVVEIYNSAVGNVRSPLVTTVIQVASRLLLVIGIFTILPDSPANAHWSYITMITAWAISEIIRYYYYAVNILSEGNPPATLKWLRYNAFLILYPVGISSECTMIYNSLDEAALAVGEWYKWFLIACLAVYAPGSYSTVPDLTPLKYEQKLYASLRVHNRPYLVTKGDEMILPFRLKNAEVGDVLNFHDVTTIGSRNYTYNVSGSIDPSIFTIKAVVVEKTKKPMYVKEITKRRNRHTRHVKVKHDYTVLRVSELKLNI
;
A
#
# COMPACT_ATOMS: atom_id res chain seq x y z
N MET A 1 16.65 1.92 -20.04
CA MET A 1 17.56 0.83 -19.65
C MET A 1 16.76 -0.45 -19.65
N SER A 2 16.96 -1.28 -20.65
CA SER A 2 16.42 -2.65 -20.70
C SER A 2 17.01 -3.42 -19.52
N SER A 3 16.16 -4.11 -18.76
CA SER A 3 16.64 -4.97 -17.68
C SER A 3 17.57 -6.05 -18.25
N PRO A 4 18.71 -6.32 -17.63
CA PRO A 4 19.62 -7.38 -18.08
C PRO A 4 18.92 -8.72 -18.31
N SER A 5 19.21 -9.42 -19.42
CA SER A 5 18.54 -10.68 -19.79
C SER A 5 18.63 -11.77 -18.72
N TRP A 6 19.67 -11.75 -17.87
CA TRP A 6 19.86 -12.72 -16.80
C TRP A 6 18.81 -12.61 -15.67
N ILE A 7 18.18 -11.43 -15.50
CA ILE A 7 17.16 -11.21 -14.47
C ILE A 7 15.92 -12.06 -14.72
N VAL A 8 15.60 -12.33 -15.99
CA VAL A 8 14.50 -13.22 -16.36
C VAL A 8 14.78 -14.63 -15.84
N ASN A 9 15.98 -15.16 -16.09
CA ASN A 9 16.39 -16.48 -15.62
C ASN A 9 16.41 -16.54 -14.09
N TYR A 10 16.93 -15.50 -13.43
CA TYR A 10 16.91 -15.40 -11.98
C TYR A 10 15.48 -15.49 -11.43
N ASN A 11 14.53 -14.75 -12.01
CA ASN A 11 13.14 -14.78 -11.57
C ASN A 11 12.49 -16.14 -11.80
N ILE A 12 12.72 -16.79 -12.94
CA ILE A 12 12.17 -18.12 -13.23
C ILE A 12 12.72 -19.16 -12.25
N ILE A 13 14.04 -19.17 -12.04
CA ILE A 13 14.70 -20.11 -11.12
C ILE A 13 14.22 -19.87 -9.69
N SER A 14 14.17 -18.61 -9.24
CA SER A 14 13.72 -18.28 -7.88
C SER A 14 12.25 -18.65 -7.68
N GLY A 15 11.38 -18.42 -8.67
CA GLY A 15 9.99 -18.86 -8.64
C GLY A 15 9.83 -20.38 -8.56
N ALA A 16 10.69 -21.14 -9.26
CA ALA A 16 10.71 -22.60 -9.20
C ALA A 16 11.20 -23.12 -7.82
N LEU A 17 12.24 -22.50 -7.25
CA LEU A 17 12.73 -22.84 -5.90
C LEU A 17 11.66 -22.60 -4.83
N TRP A 18 10.95 -21.48 -4.88
CA TRP A 18 9.85 -21.22 -3.95
C TRP A 18 8.63 -22.14 -4.19
N SER A 19 8.39 -22.56 -5.44
CA SER A 19 7.38 -23.58 -5.74
C SER A 19 7.74 -24.93 -5.12
N PHE A 20 9.02 -25.32 -5.17
CA PHE A 20 9.52 -26.50 -4.47
C PHE A 20 9.32 -26.39 -2.95
N VAL A 21 9.67 -25.23 -2.35
CA VAL A 21 9.45 -24.98 -0.91
C VAL A 21 7.99 -25.13 -0.53
N LEU A 22 7.08 -24.55 -1.32
CA LEU A 22 5.65 -24.63 -1.05
C LEU A 22 5.16 -26.07 -1.06
N VAL A 23 5.48 -26.81 -2.13
CA VAL A 23 5.05 -28.21 -2.29
C VAL A 23 5.67 -29.09 -1.21
N ASN A 24 6.96 -28.95 -0.95
CA ASN A 24 7.66 -29.70 0.10
C ASN A 24 7.03 -29.45 1.48
N THR A 25 6.81 -28.19 1.84
CA THR A 25 6.24 -27.83 3.15
C THR A 25 4.81 -28.35 3.31
N LEU A 26 3.96 -28.21 2.29
CA LEU A 26 2.57 -28.69 2.36
C LEU A 26 2.47 -30.22 2.39
N LEU A 27 3.30 -30.92 1.62
CA LEU A 27 3.32 -32.39 1.62
C LEU A 27 3.84 -32.93 2.95
N VAL A 28 4.94 -32.39 3.47
CA VAL A 28 5.48 -32.79 4.77
C VAL A 28 4.48 -32.47 5.89
N ALA A 29 3.86 -31.30 5.88
CA ALA A 29 2.83 -30.93 6.86
C ALA A 29 1.55 -31.78 6.78
N ALA A 30 1.27 -32.41 5.63
CA ALA A 30 0.15 -33.33 5.49
C ALA A 30 0.44 -34.73 6.05
N LEU A 31 1.72 -35.12 6.14
CA LEU A 31 2.16 -36.45 6.55
C LEU A 31 2.74 -36.48 7.98
N TYR A 32 3.32 -35.38 8.42
CA TYR A 32 4.03 -35.23 9.68
C TYR A 32 3.49 -34.04 10.47
N SER A 33 3.81 -33.95 11.76
CA SER A 33 3.36 -32.85 12.62
C SER A 33 4.42 -32.43 13.64
N GLY A 34 4.31 -31.20 14.14
CA GLY A 34 5.25 -30.66 15.12
C GLY A 34 6.68 -30.48 14.57
N TYR A 35 7.67 -30.87 15.36
CA TYR A 35 9.10 -30.68 15.04
C TYR A 35 9.56 -31.43 13.79
N GLU A 36 8.95 -32.57 13.46
CA GLU A 36 9.34 -33.36 12.28
C GLU A 36 9.16 -32.56 10.98
N VAL A 37 8.12 -31.73 10.91
CA VAL A 37 7.87 -30.86 9.76
C VAL A 37 9.01 -29.85 9.62
N PHE A 38 9.42 -29.26 10.73
CA PHE A 38 10.50 -28.29 10.78
C PHE A 38 11.83 -28.93 10.35
N ASP A 39 12.22 -30.06 10.94
CA ASP A 39 13.51 -30.71 10.65
C ASP A 39 13.67 -31.07 9.17
N LEU A 40 12.60 -31.54 8.53
CA LEU A 40 12.62 -31.95 7.12
C LEU A 40 12.59 -30.78 6.14
N THR A 41 12.13 -29.59 6.55
CA THR A 41 11.87 -28.46 5.64
C THR A 41 12.77 -27.25 5.89
N SER A 42 13.26 -27.04 7.11
CA SER A 42 14.00 -25.85 7.54
C SER A 42 15.29 -25.61 6.75
N THR A 43 16.00 -26.68 6.40
CA THR A 43 17.26 -26.59 5.63
C THR A 43 17.01 -26.00 4.25
N TRP A 44 16.01 -26.51 3.52
CA TRP A 44 15.66 -25.99 2.19
C TRP A 44 15.16 -24.55 2.26
N ASN A 45 14.32 -24.25 3.25
CA ASN A 45 13.77 -22.92 3.47
C ASN A 45 14.87 -21.89 3.74
N THR A 46 15.84 -22.25 4.57
CA THR A 46 16.99 -21.39 4.92
C THR A 46 17.87 -21.13 3.70
N LEU A 47 18.23 -22.18 2.96
CA LEU A 47 19.07 -22.04 1.76
C LEU A 47 18.41 -21.13 0.71
N ILE A 48 17.13 -21.34 0.43
CA ILE A 48 16.40 -20.58 -0.60
C ILE A 48 16.16 -19.13 -0.14
N GLN A 49 15.88 -18.91 1.14
CA GLN A 49 15.73 -17.56 1.69
C GLN A 49 17.07 -16.79 1.69
N CYS A 50 18.21 -17.46 1.90
CA CYS A 50 19.53 -16.84 1.78
C CYS A 50 19.84 -16.34 0.36
N CYS A 51 19.31 -16.99 -0.68
CA CYS A 51 19.44 -16.52 -2.06
C CYS A 51 18.82 -15.13 -2.29
N ALA A 52 17.88 -14.69 -1.43
CA ALA A 52 17.26 -13.36 -1.51
C ALA A 52 18.26 -12.20 -1.29
N VAL A 53 19.47 -12.47 -0.78
CA VAL A 53 20.55 -11.47 -0.70
C VAL A 53 20.93 -10.92 -2.08
N VAL A 54 20.75 -11.72 -3.15
CA VAL A 54 20.94 -11.26 -4.54
C VAL A 54 20.01 -10.11 -4.91
N GLU A 55 18.85 -9.98 -4.25
CA GLU A 55 17.95 -8.84 -4.47
C GLU A 55 18.51 -7.52 -3.94
N ILE A 56 19.20 -7.57 -2.81
CA ILE A 56 19.90 -6.41 -2.25
C ILE A 56 20.97 -5.95 -3.25
N TYR A 57 21.75 -6.89 -3.78
CA TYR A 57 22.74 -6.61 -4.82
C TYR A 57 22.10 -5.98 -6.06
N ASN A 58 20.99 -6.55 -6.55
CA ASN A 58 20.28 -6.04 -7.72
C ASN A 58 19.71 -4.63 -7.53
N SER A 59 19.22 -4.31 -6.33
CA SER A 59 18.77 -2.97 -5.99
C SER A 59 19.95 -1.99 -5.88
N ALA A 60 21.06 -2.39 -5.25
CA ALA A 60 22.25 -1.55 -5.06
C ALA A 60 22.92 -1.17 -6.39
N VAL A 61 23.00 -2.11 -7.34
CA VAL A 61 23.59 -1.88 -8.67
C VAL A 61 22.62 -1.15 -9.62
N GLY A 62 21.33 -1.04 -9.25
CA GLY A 62 20.31 -0.40 -10.10
C GLY A 62 19.80 -1.27 -11.24
N ASN A 63 20.02 -2.60 -11.16
CA ASN A 63 19.48 -3.57 -12.11
C ASN A 63 17.94 -3.61 -12.09
N VAL A 64 17.35 -3.30 -10.94
CA VAL A 64 15.90 -3.23 -10.72
C VAL A 64 15.55 -1.90 -10.06
N ARG A 65 14.39 -1.33 -10.42
CA ARG A 65 13.86 -0.07 -9.86
C ARG A 65 13.22 -0.29 -8.49
N SER A 66 14.03 -0.69 -7.51
CA SER A 66 13.60 -0.88 -6.11
C SER A 66 14.44 -0.01 -5.17
N PRO A 67 13.85 0.70 -4.19
CA PRO A 67 14.62 1.45 -3.21
C PRO A 67 15.45 0.54 -2.29
N LEU A 68 16.76 0.77 -2.24
CA LEU A 68 17.72 -0.09 -1.54
C LEU A 68 17.37 -0.33 -0.06
N VAL A 69 17.07 0.74 0.69
CA VAL A 69 16.79 0.65 2.12
C VAL A 69 15.59 -0.26 2.39
N THR A 70 14.52 -0.13 1.59
CA THR A 70 13.32 -0.96 1.74
C THR A 70 13.59 -2.43 1.41
N THR A 71 14.40 -2.71 0.38
CA THR A 71 14.79 -4.08 0.02
C THR A 71 15.67 -4.72 1.09
N VAL A 72 16.60 -3.96 1.68
CA VAL A 72 17.45 -4.45 2.78
C VAL A 72 16.60 -4.83 3.99
N ILE A 73 15.70 -3.94 4.44
CA ILE A 73 14.84 -4.21 5.60
C ILE A 73 13.96 -5.45 5.35
N GLN A 74 13.38 -5.55 4.16
CA GLN A 74 12.53 -6.68 3.77
C GLN A 74 13.27 -8.02 3.76
N VAL A 75 14.50 -8.05 3.23
CA VAL A 75 15.29 -9.28 3.19
C VAL A 75 15.85 -9.61 4.58
N ALA A 76 16.31 -8.59 5.33
CA ALA A 76 16.83 -8.76 6.68
C ALA A 76 15.79 -9.30 7.65
N SER A 77 14.52 -8.85 7.55
CA SER A 77 13.45 -9.35 8.42
C SER A 77 13.23 -10.85 8.24
N ARG A 78 13.30 -11.36 7.00
CA ARG A 78 13.18 -12.80 6.74
C ARG A 78 14.43 -13.59 7.10
N LEU A 79 15.61 -13.01 6.88
CA LEU A 79 16.88 -13.61 7.31
C LEU A 79 16.96 -13.75 8.83
N LEU A 80 16.39 -12.81 9.58
CA LEU A 80 16.28 -12.92 11.04
C LEU A 80 15.52 -14.18 11.46
N LEU A 81 14.47 -14.56 10.73
CA LEU A 81 13.70 -15.76 11.04
C LEU A 81 14.48 -17.04 10.67
N VAL A 82 14.97 -17.14 9.44
CA VAL A 82 15.63 -18.37 8.99
C VAL A 82 17.01 -18.57 9.63
N ILE A 83 17.77 -17.51 9.88
CA ILE A 83 19.08 -17.64 10.56
C ILE A 83 18.87 -17.51 12.06
N GLY A 84 18.28 -16.41 12.52
CA GLY A 84 18.16 -16.07 13.93
C GLY A 84 17.24 -16.97 14.75
N ILE A 85 16.21 -17.57 14.13
CA ILE A 85 15.37 -18.55 14.81
C ILE A 85 15.74 -19.96 14.37
N PHE A 86 15.68 -20.29 13.08
CA PHE A 86 15.79 -21.71 12.70
C PHE A 86 17.17 -22.30 12.94
N THR A 87 18.24 -21.53 12.70
CA THR A 87 19.61 -22.04 12.88
C THR A 87 20.20 -21.77 14.25
N ILE A 88 19.91 -20.62 14.86
CA ILE A 88 20.46 -20.24 16.17
C ILE A 88 19.64 -20.87 17.32
N LEU A 89 18.33 -21.03 17.14
CA LEU A 89 17.40 -21.56 18.15
C LEU A 89 16.62 -22.78 17.60
N PRO A 90 17.31 -23.89 17.26
CA PRO A 90 16.66 -25.05 16.64
C PRO A 90 15.59 -25.68 17.55
N ASP A 91 15.81 -25.69 18.86
CA ASP A 91 14.91 -26.26 19.86
C ASP A 91 13.77 -25.30 20.30
N SER A 92 13.62 -24.16 19.62
CA SER A 92 12.59 -23.19 19.95
C SER A 92 11.17 -23.76 19.79
N PRO A 93 10.27 -23.56 20.77
CA PRO A 93 8.84 -23.92 20.65
C PRO A 93 8.15 -23.33 19.42
N ALA A 94 8.69 -22.22 18.90
CA ALA A 94 8.19 -21.59 17.68
C ALA A 94 8.27 -22.51 16.45
N ASN A 95 9.28 -23.39 16.39
CA ASN A 95 9.57 -24.21 15.22
C ASN A 95 8.54 -25.35 15.04
N ALA A 96 7.99 -25.87 16.13
CA ALA A 96 6.91 -26.87 16.10
C ALA A 96 5.51 -26.28 16.01
N HIS A 97 5.37 -24.96 16.20
CA HIS A 97 4.09 -24.29 16.22
C HIS A 97 3.52 -24.13 14.80
N TRP A 98 2.19 -24.09 14.66
CA TRP A 98 1.52 -23.92 13.35
C TRP A 98 1.91 -22.62 12.62
N SER A 99 2.45 -21.64 13.35
CA SER A 99 3.00 -20.40 12.78
C SER A 99 4.11 -20.66 11.78
N TYR A 100 4.91 -21.72 11.96
CA TYR A 100 5.97 -22.09 11.02
C TYR A 100 5.39 -22.41 9.63
N ILE A 101 4.41 -23.32 9.57
CA ILE A 101 3.79 -23.79 8.32
C ILE A 101 3.06 -22.64 7.62
N THR A 102 2.30 -21.86 8.38
CA THR A 102 1.53 -20.72 7.84
C THR A 102 2.45 -19.60 7.34
N MET A 103 3.57 -19.33 8.02
CA MET A 103 4.58 -18.36 7.57
C MET A 103 5.23 -18.80 6.25
N ILE A 104 5.78 -20.01 6.19
CA ILE A 104 6.48 -20.51 5.00
C ILE A 104 5.51 -20.60 3.81
N THR A 105 4.27 -21.03 4.05
CA THR A 105 3.23 -21.06 3.00
C THR A 105 2.92 -19.66 2.48
N ALA A 106 2.73 -18.68 3.38
CA ALA A 106 2.45 -17.30 2.99
C ALA A 106 3.62 -16.69 2.21
N TRP A 107 4.86 -16.92 2.67
CA TRP A 107 6.07 -16.49 1.99
C TRP A 107 6.16 -17.09 0.60
N ALA A 108 6.08 -18.42 0.50
CA ALA A 108 6.25 -19.12 -0.76
C ALA A 108 5.21 -18.69 -1.81
N ILE A 109 3.93 -18.59 -1.43
CA ILE A 109 2.88 -18.09 -2.35
C ILE A 109 3.20 -16.65 -2.79
N SER A 110 3.59 -15.79 -1.85
CA SER A 110 3.91 -14.38 -2.16
C SER A 110 5.08 -14.27 -3.15
N GLU A 111 6.11 -15.10 -2.98
CA GLU A 111 7.32 -15.12 -3.79
C GLU A 111 7.08 -15.73 -5.18
N ILE A 112 6.34 -16.84 -5.25
CA ILE A 112 5.94 -17.46 -6.51
C ILE A 112 5.21 -16.45 -7.41
N ILE A 113 4.19 -15.77 -6.86
CA ILE A 113 3.43 -14.75 -7.60
C ILE A 113 4.35 -13.62 -8.05
N ARG A 114 5.25 -13.15 -7.16
CA ARG A 114 6.17 -12.04 -7.44
C ARG A 114 7.15 -12.39 -8.56
N TYR A 115 7.85 -13.50 -8.43
CA TYR A 115 8.89 -13.92 -9.36
C TYR A 115 8.33 -14.23 -10.74
N TYR A 116 7.23 -14.98 -10.81
CA TYR A 116 6.58 -15.24 -12.10
C TYR A 116 5.99 -13.97 -12.72
N TYR A 117 5.42 -13.06 -11.92
CA TYR A 117 4.99 -11.76 -12.42
C TYR A 117 6.15 -10.98 -13.04
N TYR A 118 7.31 -10.89 -12.37
CA TYR A 118 8.45 -10.16 -12.91
C TYR A 118 9.06 -10.81 -14.14
N ALA A 119 9.14 -12.14 -14.19
CA ALA A 119 9.60 -12.87 -15.38
C ALA A 119 8.68 -12.59 -16.59
N VAL A 120 7.37 -12.79 -16.43
CA VAL A 120 6.38 -12.58 -17.50
C VAL A 120 6.28 -11.11 -17.89
N ASN A 121 6.38 -10.18 -16.94
CA ASN A 121 6.36 -8.75 -17.24
C ASN A 121 7.53 -8.32 -18.13
N ILE A 122 8.71 -8.92 -17.96
CA ILE A 122 9.86 -8.67 -18.85
C ILE A 122 9.66 -9.35 -20.21
N LEU A 123 9.21 -10.62 -20.23
CA LEU A 123 9.00 -11.39 -21.46
C LEU A 123 7.88 -10.84 -22.35
N SER A 124 6.86 -10.22 -21.75
CA SER A 124 5.70 -9.65 -22.46
C SER A 124 5.80 -8.13 -22.64
N GLU A 125 7.00 -7.55 -22.55
CA GLU A 125 7.26 -6.11 -22.75
C GLU A 125 6.32 -5.20 -21.93
N GLY A 126 5.98 -5.61 -20.70
CA GLY A 126 5.10 -4.85 -19.81
C GLY A 126 3.60 -5.17 -19.95
N ASN A 127 3.20 -6.16 -20.74
CA ASN A 127 1.82 -6.61 -20.83
C ASN A 127 1.59 -8.05 -20.32
N PRO A 128 1.76 -8.31 -19.00
CA PRO A 128 1.48 -9.62 -18.44
C PRO A 128 -0.01 -10.00 -18.54
N PRO A 129 -0.37 -11.29 -18.39
CA PRO A 129 -1.76 -11.74 -18.33
C PRO A 129 -2.57 -11.06 -17.22
N ALA A 130 -3.87 -10.88 -17.45
CA ALA A 130 -4.78 -10.22 -16.50
C ALA A 130 -4.88 -10.95 -15.16
N THR A 131 -4.87 -12.29 -15.18
CA THR A 131 -4.92 -13.14 -13.98
C THR A 131 -3.71 -12.93 -13.08
N LEU A 132 -2.51 -12.88 -13.66
CA LEU A 132 -1.26 -12.70 -12.91
C LEU A 132 -1.14 -11.28 -12.34
N LYS A 133 -1.59 -10.26 -13.10
CA LYS A 133 -1.77 -8.90 -12.58
C LYS A 133 -2.73 -8.88 -11.39
N TRP A 134 -3.90 -9.49 -11.53
CA TRP A 134 -4.89 -9.53 -10.47
C TRP A 134 -4.35 -10.21 -9.20
N LEU A 135 -3.72 -11.38 -9.33
CA LEU A 135 -3.08 -12.07 -8.21
C LEU A 135 -2.02 -11.21 -7.53
N ARG A 136 -1.14 -10.58 -8.31
CA ARG A 136 -0.08 -9.71 -7.77
C ARG A 136 -0.64 -8.56 -6.93
N TYR A 137 -1.75 -7.97 -7.35
CA TYR A 137 -2.36 -6.82 -6.67
C TYR A 137 -3.42 -7.17 -5.63
N ASN A 138 -3.87 -8.42 -5.51
CA ASN A 138 -4.91 -8.79 -4.53
C ASN A 138 -4.42 -9.80 -3.48
N ALA A 139 -3.44 -10.64 -3.80
CA ALA A 139 -2.95 -11.66 -2.88
C ALA A 139 -2.37 -11.07 -1.59
N PHE A 140 -1.83 -9.85 -1.65
CA PHE A 140 -1.30 -9.16 -0.47
C PHE A 140 -2.35 -8.96 0.64
N LEU A 141 -3.64 -8.82 0.29
CA LEU A 141 -4.71 -8.57 1.27
C LEU A 141 -4.84 -9.70 2.30
N ILE A 142 -4.54 -10.93 1.89
CA ILE A 142 -4.64 -12.12 2.75
C ILE A 142 -3.24 -12.54 3.22
N LEU A 143 -2.28 -12.60 2.30
CA LEU A 143 -0.94 -13.12 2.61
C LEU A 143 -0.16 -12.21 3.57
N TYR A 144 -0.38 -10.90 3.53
CA TYR A 144 0.34 -9.97 4.38
C TYR A 144 -0.06 -10.10 5.87
N PRO A 145 -1.35 -10.07 6.26
CA PRO A 145 -1.74 -10.35 7.63
C PRO A 145 -1.27 -11.73 8.13
N VAL A 146 -1.38 -12.77 7.29
CA VAL A 146 -0.96 -14.13 7.65
C VAL A 146 0.56 -14.20 7.86
N GLY A 147 1.35 -13.63 6.94
CA GLY A 147 2.81 -13.63 7.05
C GLY A 147 3.30 -12.91 8.30
N ILE A 148 2.87 -11.65 8.48
CA ILE A 148 3.31 -10.82 9.61
C ILE A 148 2.86 -11.41 10.96
N SER A 149 1.61 -11.86 11.07
CA SER A 149 1.14 -12.48 12.33
C SER A 149 1.93 -13.74 12.67
N SER A 150 2.28 -14.55 11.67
CA SER A 150 3.07 -15.76 11.87
C SER A 150 4.52 -15.45 12.25
N GLU A 151 5.17 -14.48 11.59
CA GLU A 151 6.51 -13.99 11.93
C GLU A 151 6.57 -13.49 13.37
N CYS A 152 5.64 -12.61 13.76
CA CYS A 152 5.56 -12.08 15.11
C CYS A 152 5.35 -13.18 16.16
N THR A 153 4.50 -14.16 15.86
CA THR A 153 4.25 -15.31 16.74
C THR A 153 5.51 -16.15 16.90
N MET A 154 6.27 -16.38 15.82
CA MET A 154 7.53 -17.13 15.89
C MET A 154 8.60 -16.42 16.72
N ILE A 155 8.74 -15.10 16.54
CA ILE A 155 9.67 -14.30 17.36
C ILE A 155 9.25 -14.36 18.84
N TYR A 156 7.96 -14.14 19.13
CA TYR A 156 7.43 -14.14 20.49
C TYR A 156 7.65 -15.47 21.21
N ASN A 157 7.31 -16.59 20.56
CA ASN A 157 7.47 -17.93 21.13
C ASN A 157 8.95 -18.35 21.27
N SER A 158 9.88 -17.65 20.63
CA SER A 158 11.32 -17.90 20.73
C SER A 158 12.01 -17.07 21.80
N LEU A 159 11.31 -16.14 22.47
CA LEU A 159 11.94 -15.18 23.40
C LEU A 159 12.56 -15.84 24.64
N ASP A 160 11.90 -16.86 25.18
CA ASP A 160 12.38 -17.52 26.39
C ASP A 160 13.57 -18.44 26.07
N GLU A 161 13.50 -19.18 24.95
CA GLU A 161 14.63 -19.97 24.45
C GLU A 161 15.83 -19.09 24.07
N ALA A 162 15.58 -17.92 23.47
CA ALA A 162 16.62 -16.95 23.14
C ALA A 162 17.44 -16.51 24.37
N ALA A 163 16.76 -16.28 25.50
CA ALA A 163 17.43 -15.90 26.74
C ALA A 163 18.24 -17.05 27.34
N LEU A 164 17.78 -18.30 27.19
CA LEU A 164 18.43 -19.49 27.73
C LEU A 164 19.63 -19.94 26.87
N ALA A 165 19.47 -20.00 25.55
CA ALA A 165 20.46 -20.55 24.63
C ALA A 165 21.58 -19.55 24.27
N VAL A 166 21.25 -18.25 24.10
CA VAL A 166 22.19 -17.22 23.63
C VAL A 166 22.46 -16.15 24.68
N GLY A 167 21.42 -15.79 25.45
CA GLY A 167 21.50 -14.82 26.54
C GLY A 167 20.47 -13.70 26.43
N GLU A 168 20.28 -12.95 27.53
CA GLU A 168 19.24 -11.91 27.63
C GLU A 168 19.36 -10.80 26.57
N TRP A 169 20.58 -10.48 26.13
CA TRP A 169 20.79 -9.47 25.08
C TRP A 169 20.09 -9.86 23.76
N TYR A 170 20.04 -11.15 23.43
CA TYR A 170 19.41 -11.64 22.21
C TYR A 170 17.89 -11.58 22.30
N LYS A 171 17.33 -11.87 23.49
CA LYS A 171 15.91 -11.65 23.78
C LYS A 171 15.52 -10.19 23.58
N TRP A 172 16.28 -9.24 24.14
CA TRP A 172 16.03 -7.81 23.96
C TRP A 172 16.15 -7.35 22.50
N PHE A 173 17.11 -7.92 21.76
CA PHE A 173 17.23 -7.69 20.32
C PHE A 173 15.98 -8.17 19.56
N LEU A 174 15.50 -9.38 19.83
CA LEU A 174 14.26 -9.90 19.22
C LEU A 174 13.02 -9.06 19.58
N ILE A 175 12.93 -8.56 20.82
CA ILE A 175 11.86 -7.64 21.25
C ILE A 175 11.94 -6.32 20.46
N ALA A 176 13.14 -5.77 20.27
CA ALA A 176 13.33 -4.56 19.46
C ALA A 176 12.91 -4.78 18.00
N CYS A 177 13.23 -5.95 17.43
CA CYS A 177 12.75 -6.33 16.10
C CYS A 177 11.22 -6.44 16.06
N LEU A 178 10.58 -7.04 17.07
CA LEU A 178 9.13 -7.13 17.17
C LEU A 178 8.47 -5.75 17.25
N ALA A 179 9.09 -4.78 17.91
CA ALA A 179 8.61 -3.41 17.98
C ALA A 179 8.59 -2.70 16.61
N VAL A 180 9.45 -3.08 15.67
CA VAL A 180 9.44 -2.56 14.29
C VAL A 180 8.19 -3.01 13.52
N TYR A 181 7.65 -4.18 13.85
CA TYR A 181 6.41 -4.68 13.24
C TYR A 181 5.16 -3.95 13.72
N ALA A 182 5.20 -3.29 14.89
CA ALA A 182 4.13 -2.42 15.32
C ALA A 182 4.11 -1.21 14.37
N PRO A 183 3.04 -1.00 13.58
CA PRO A 183 3.00 0.10 12.62
C PRO A 183 3.19 1.41 13.37
N GLY A 184 4.39 1.98 13.23
CA GLY A 184 4.74 3.27 13.80
C GLY A 184 3.82 4.31 13.18
N SER A 185 2.87 4.79 13.97
CA SER A 185 1.99 5.92 13.67
C SER A 185 2.74 7.26 13.71
N TYR A 186 3.96 7.30 13.18
CA TYR A 186 4.65 8.57 12.96
C TYR A 186 4.15 9.12 11.63
N SER A 187 3.03 9.85 11.70
CA SER A 187 2.70 10.84 10.68
C SER A 187 3.72 11.97 10.80
N THR A 188 4.96 11.73 10.41
CA THR A 188 5.92 12.80 10.17
C THR A 188 5.32 13.64 9.07
N VAL A 189 4.90 14.87 9.38
CA VAL A 189 4.50 15.84 8.36
C VAL A 189 5.69 15.93 7.40
N PRO A 190 5.54 15.49 6.13
CA PRO A 190 6.65 15.51 5.19
C PRO A 190 7.10 16.95 4.99
N ASP A 191 8.37 17.16 4.67
CA ASP A 191 8.88 18.50 4.37
C ASP A 191 8.11 19.10 3.18
N LEU A 192 7.28 20.13 3.45
CA LEU A 192 6.45 20.81 2.45
C LEU A 192 7.16 22.01 1.82
N THR A 193 8.43 22.28 2.17
CA THR A 193 9.21 23.37 1.56
C THR A 193 9.25 23.32 0.03
N PRO A 194 9.33 22.15 -0.66
CA PRO A 194 9.36 22.14 -2.12
C PRO A 194 8.05 22.63 -2.75
N LEU A 195 6.92 22.42 -2.08
CA LEU A 195 5.62 22.89 -2.56
C LEU A 195 5.44 24.40 -2.38
N LYS A 196 6.09 25.01 -1.37
CA LYS A 196 6.02 26.46 -1.13
C LYS A 196 6.57 27.28 -2.30
N TYR A 197 7.65 26.81 -2.92
CA TYR A 197 8.34 27.54 -4.00
C TYR A 197 7.72 27.32 -5.38
N GLU A 198 6.76 26.40 -5.51
CA GLU A 198 6.12 26.10 -6.78
C GLU A 198 5.02 27.13 -7.11
N GLN A 199 5.01 27.60 -8.35
CA GLN A 199 4.07 28.65 -8.79
C GLN A 199 2.69 28.10 -9.14
N LYS A 200 2.62 26.83 -9.56
CA LYS A 200 1.40 26.17 -10.02
C LYS A 200 1.03 25.07 -9.05
N LEU A 201 0.13 25.41 -8.13
CA LEU A 201 -0.42 24.49 -7.15
C LEU A 201 -1.84 24.07 -7.55
N TYR A 202 -2.15 22.81 -7.29
CA TYR A 202 -3.51 22.27 -7.32
C TYR A 202 -3.88 21.74 -5.94
N ALA A 203 -5.17 21.73 -5.62
CA ALA A 203 -5.68 21.17 -4.40
C ALA A 203 -6.95 20.35 -4.66
N SER A 204 -7.13 19.29 -3.89
CA SER A 204 -8.38 18.54 -3.80
C SER A 204 -9.04 18.88 -2.46
N LEU A 205 -10.13 19.64 -2.53
CA LEU A 205 -10.91 20.03 -1.35
C LEU A 205 -12.24 19.28 -1.32
N ARG A 206 -12.85 19.15 -0.13
CA ARG A 206 -14.16 18.51 0.02
C ARG A 206 -15.21 19.51 0.47
N VAL A 207 -16.34 19.52 -0.24
CA VAL A 207 -17.54 20.26 0.18
C VAL A 207 -18.67 19.25 0.37
N HIS A 208 -19.14 19.08 1.62
CA HIS A 208 -20.14 18.07 1.98
C HIS A 208 -19.80 16.66 1.43
N ASN A 209 -18.57 16.20 1.69
CA ASN A 209 -18.00 14.92 1.21
C ASN A 209 -17.87 14.77 -0.31
N ARG A 210 -18.10 15.83 -1.10
CA ARG A 210 -17.83 15.82 -2.55
C ARG A 210 -16.46 16.41 -2.81
N PRO A 211 -15.54 15.66 -3.45
CA PRO A 211 -14.21 16.16 -3.78
C PRO A 211 -14.27 17.10 -5.00
N TYR A 212 -13.51 18.19 -4.94
CA TYR A 212 -13.31 19.16 -6.01
C TYR A 212 -11.81 19.40 -6.19
N LEU A 213 -11.31 19.03 -7.37
CA LEU A 213 -9.96 19.35 -7.79
C LEU A 213 -9.95 20.77 -8.36
N VAL A 214 -9.14 21.65 -7.80
CA VAL A 214 -9.09 23.06 -8.19
C VAL A 214 -7.67 23.59 -8.25
N THR A 215 -7.47 24.56 -9.12
CA THR A 215 -6.30 25.44 -9.17
C THR A 215 -6.73 26.89 -8.94
N LYS A 216 -5.76 27.78 -8.70
CA LYS A 216 -6.05 29.21 -8.53
C LYS A 216 -6.65 29.77 -9.83
N GLY A 217 -7.84 30.36 -9.73
CA GLY A 217 -8.58 30.94 -10.86
C GLY A 217 -9.70 30.07 -11.40
N ASP A 218 -9.77 28.79 -11.03
CA ASP A 218 -10.80 27.87 -11.52
C ASP A 218 -12.19 28.21 -10.98
N GLU A 219 -13.19 27.87 -11.79
CA GLU A 219 -14.60 27.93 -11.40
C GLU A 219 -15.07 26.56 -10.90
N MET A 220 -15.58 26.55 -9.68
CA MET A 220 -16.16 25.39 -9.03
C MET A 220 -17.69 25.52 -9.00
N ILE A 221 -18.37 24.53 -9.56
CA ILE A 221 -19.84 24.48 -9.60
C ILE A 221 -20.34 23.56 -8.49
N LEU A 222 -20.98 24.15 -7.48
CA LEU A 222 -21.64 23.41 -6.42
C LEU A 222 -23.07 23.04 -6.86
N PRO A 223 -23.46 21.76 -6.82
CA PRO A 223 -24.77 21.28 -7.29
C PRO A 223 -25.92 21.56 -6.29
N PHE A 224 -25.78 22.62 -5.50
CA PHE A 224 -26.76 23.07 -4.53
C PHE A 224 -26.64 24.59 -4.33
N ARG A 225 -27.69 25.19 -3.78
CA ARG A 225 -27.71 26.61 -3.42
C ARG A 225 -27.11 26.81 -2.03
N LEU A 226 -26.04 27.59 -1.93
CA LEU A 226 -25.52 28.05 -0.64
C LEU A 226 -26.49 29.05 0.00
N LYS A 227 -26.93 28.75 1.22
CA LYS A 227 -27.88 29.59 1.98
C LYS A 227 -27.18 30.69 2.79
N ASN A 228 -26.01 30.38 3.35
CA ASN A 228 -25.34 31.21 4.36
C ASN A 228 -24.21 32.09 3.79
N ALA A 229 -24.12 32.23 2.47
CA ALA A 229 -23.10 33.02 1.80
C ALA A 229 -23.75 33.71 0.60
N GLU A 230 -23.58 35.01 0.45
CA GLU A 230 -24.09 35.80 -0.67
C GLU A 230 -23.07 35.96 -1.80
N VAL A 231 -23.55 36.45 -2.95
CA VAL A 231 -22.68 36.73 -4.09
C VAL A 231 -21.67 37.81 -3.70
N GLY A 232 -20.38 37.54 -3.90
CA GLY A 232 -19.27 38.39 -3.47
C GLY A 232 -18.60 37.94 -2.17
N ASP A 233 -19.21 37.06 -1.38
CA ASP A 233 -18.61 36.57 -0.14
C ASP A 233 -17.39 35.68 -0.40
N VAL A 234 -16.39 35.77 0.48
CA VAL A 234 -15.18 34.96 0.44
C VAL A 234 -15.32 33.79 1.41
N LEU A 235 -15.20 32.57 0.88
CA LEU A 235 -15.26 31.32 1.63
C LEU A 235 -13.85 30.77 1.83
N ASN A 236 -13.51 30.47 3.08
CA ASN A 236 -12.28 29.76 3.45
C ASN A 236 -12.56 28.26 3.54
N PHE A 237 -11.77 27.45 2.84
CA PHE A 237 -11.90 26.00 2.90
C PHE A 237 -10.91 25.41 3.91
N HIS A 238 -11.42 24.57 4.81
CA HIS A 238 -10.60 23.90 5.82
C HIS A 238 -10.44 22.39 5.55
N ASP A 239 -11.38 21.77 4.82
CA ASP A 239 -11.33 20.34 4.50
C ASP A 239 -10.64 20.12 3.14
N VAL A 240 -9.35 19.80 3.20
CA VAL A 240 -8.49 19.58 2.04
C VAL A 240 -7.76 18.25 2.20
N THR A 241 -7.87 17.39 1.19
CA THR A 241 -7.28 16.04 1.20
C THR A 241 -5.89 16.03 0.58
N THR A 242 -5.69 16.85 -0.46
CA THR A 242 -4.49 16.79 -1.29
C THR A 242 -4.07 18.18 -1.72
N ILE A 243 -2.78 18.51 -1.63
CA ILE A 243 -2.17 19.70 -2.20
C ILE A 243 -0.95 19.26 -2.98
N GLY A 244 -0.79 19.73 -4.21
CA GLY A 244 0.33 19.30 -5.05
C GLY A 244 0.74 20.31 -6.10
N SER A 245 1.89 20.02 -6.68
CA SER A 245 2.50 20.62 -7.86
C SER A 245 2.75 19.49 -8.88
N ARG A 246 3.30 19.82 -10.04
CA ARG A 246 3.80 18.87 -11.03
C ARG A 246 4.76 17.81 -10.45
N ASN A 247 5.62 18.22 -9.52
CA ASN A 247 6.74 17.39 -9.04
C ASN A 247 6.53 16.82 -7.64
N TYR A 248 5.68 17.44 -6.82
CA TYR A 248 5.47 17.09 -5.42
C TYR A 248 3.98 17.02 -5.13
N THR A 249 3.53 16.04 -4.34
CA THR A 249 2.12 15.93 -3.95
C THR A 249 2.06 15.49 -2.50
N TYR A 250 1.34 16.25 -1.69
CA TYR A 250 1.02 15.91 -0.32
C TYR A 250 -0.43 15.46 -0.25
N ASN A 251 -0.63 14.20 0.14
CA ASN A 251 -1.95 13.57 0.20
C ASN A 251 -2.14 12.89 1.56
N VAL A 252 -3.29 13.12 2.19
CA VAL A 252 -3.65 12.55 3.49
C VAL A 252 -5.05 11.92 3.39
N SER A 253 -5.26 10.80 4.08
CA SER A 253 -6.57 10.12 4.12
C SER A 253 -7.65 10.95 4.83
N GLY A 254 -7.24 11.79 5.78
CA GLY A 254 -8.09 12.73 6.53
C GLY A 254 -8.18 14.12 5.90
N SER A 255 -8.15 15.15 6.75
CA SER A 255 -7.96 16.54 6.33
C SER A 255 -6.54 16.96 6.68
N ILE A 256 -5.91 17.70 5.78
CA ILE A 256 -4.67 18.42 6.07
C ILE A 256 -4.98 19.49 7.13
N ASP A 257 -4.01 19.78 8.01
CA ASP A 257 -4.12 20.85 9.00
C ASP A 257 -4.35 22.21 8.30
N PRO A 258 -5.46 22.92 8.58
CA PRO A 258 -5.78 24.21 7.99
C PRO A 258 -4.73 25.30 8.24
N SER A 259 -3.84 25.13 9.23
CA SER A 259 -2.77 26.09 9.50
C SER A 259 -1.76 26.19 8.35
N ILE A 260 -1.56 25.07 7.63
CA ILE A 260 -0.51 24.88 6.63
C ILE A 260 -0.84 25.57 5.30
N PHE A 261 -2.11 25.83 5.03
CA PHE A 261 -2.56 26.34 3.73
C PHE A 261 -3.65 27.40 3.86
N THR A 262 -3.80 28.20 2.81
CA THR A 262 -4.89 29.14 2.66
C THR A 262 -5.53 28.92 1.29
N ILE A 263 -6.76 28.39 1.30
CA ILE A 263 -7.60 28.25 0.10
C ILE A 263 -8.87 29.07 0.28
N LYS A 264 -9.06 30.04 -0.61
CA LYS A 264 -10.23 30.92 -0.63
C LYS A 264 -10.94 30.84 -1.98
N ALA A 265 -12.27 30.86 -1.96
CA ALA A 265 -13.07 31.09 -3.16
C ALA A 265 -14.12 32.15 -2.93
N VAL A 266 -14.43 32.90 -3.98
CA VAL A 266 -15.47 33.93 -3.98
C VAL A 266 -16.73 33.36 -4.61
N VAL A 267 -17.89 33.64 -4.00
CA VAL A 267 -19.18 33.30 -4.61
C VAL A 267 -19.43 34.22 -5.80
N VAL A 268 -19.40 33.67 -7.02
CA VAL A 268 -19.58 34.45 -8.27
C VAL A 268 -21.06 34.62 -8.58
N GLU A 269 -21.82 33.54 -8.54
CA GLU A 269 -23.24 33.59 -8.83
C GLU A 269 -24.03 32.46 -8.17
N LYS A 270 -25.31 32.72 -7.93
CA LYS A 270 -26.32 31.73 -7.54
C LYS A 270 -27.36 31.67 -8.65
N THR A 271 -27.32 30.61 -9.45
CA THR A 271 -28.13 30.51 -10.67
C THR A 271 -28.83 29.16 -10.75
N LYS A 272 -29.59 28.94 -11.82
CA LYS A 272 -30.38 27.72 -12.04
C LYS A 272 -30.06 27.12 -13.40
N LYS A 273 -30.01 25.80 -13.49
CA LYS A 273 -29.88 25.11 -14.77
C LYS A 273 -31.10 25.40 -15.66
N PRO A 274 -30.97 25.29 -17.00
CA PRO A 274 -32.12 25.35 -17.88
C PRO A 274 -33.18 24.33 -17.44
N MET A 275 -34.45 24.75 -17.47
CA MET A 275 -35.55 23.87 -17.09
C MET A 275 -35.65 22.74 -18.11
N TYR A 276 -35.71 21.51 -17.63
CA TYR A 276 -36.05 20.36 -18.45
C TYR A 276 -37.29 19.66 -17.89
N VAL A 277 -38.01 18.96 -18.76
CA VAL A 277 -39.21 18.22 -18.39
C VAL A 277 -38.88 16.74 -18.47
N LYS A 278 -38.94 16.04 -17.33
CA LYS A 278 -38.81 14.59 -17.29
C LYS A 278 -40.19 13.98 -17.45
N GLU A 279 -40.41 13.32 -18.57
CA GLU A 279 -41.62 12.54 -18.82
C GLU A 279 -41.49 11.16 -18.18
N ILE A 280 -42.44 10.83 -17.30
CA ILE A 280 -42.54 9.52 -16.66
C ILE A 280 -43.78 8.84 -17.22
N THR A 281 -43.55 7.76 -17.97
CA THR A 281 -44.59 6.92 -18.56
C THR A 281 -44.40 5.47 -18.15
N LYS A 282 -45.48 4.67 -18.23
CA LYS A 282 -45.46 3.22 -18.00
C LYS A 282 -46.00 2.52 -19.23
N ARG A 283 -45.40 1.39 -19.61
CA ARG A 283 -45.84 0.60 -20.77
C ARG A 283 -47.31 0.17 -20.58
N ARG A 284 -48.14 0.33 -21.61
CA ARG A 284 -49.60 0.07 -21.61
C ARG A 284 -50.40 0.95 -20.64
N ASN A 285 -49.90 2.12 -20.25
CA ASN A 285 -50.67 3.16 -19.57
C ASN A 285 -50.66 4.44 -20.41
N ARG A 286 -51.83 5.01 -20.70
CA ARG A 286 -51.96 6.26 -21.49
C ARG A 286 -51.62 7.52 -20.69
N HIS A 287 -51.53 7.42 -19.37
CA HIS A 287 -51.18 8.55 -18.52
C HIS A 287 -49.66 8.81 -18.52
N THR A 288 -49.25 10.03 -18.86
CA THR A 288 -47.87 10.51 -18.80
C THR A 288 -47.74 11.63 -17.79
N ARG A 289 -46.85 11.46 -16.81
CA ARG A 289 -46.55 12.48 -15.81
C ARG A 289 -45.37 13.32 -16.27
N HIS A 290 -45.59 14.63 -16.42
CA HIS A 290 -44.54 15.59 -16.74
C HIS A 290 -43.99 16.19 -15.45
N VAL A 291 -42.71 15.95 -15.15
CA VAL A 291 -42.03 16.53 -13.99
C VAL A 291 -41.11 17.64 -14.48
N LYS A 292 -41.47 18.90 -14.23
CA LYS A 292 -40.61 20.05 -14.54
C LYS A 292 -39.50 20.13 -13.49
N VAL A 293 -38.26 20.09 -13.92
CA VAL A 293 -37.09 20.12 -13.04
C VAL A 293 -36.23 21.33 -13.38
N LYS A 294 -35.89 22.12 -12.35
CA LYS A 294 -35.01 23.29 -12.45
C LYS A 294 -34.12 23.33 -11.20
N HIS A 295 -32.91 22.80 -11.33
CA HIS A 295 -31.97 22.70 -10.21
C HIS A 295 -31.19 23.99 -10.01
N ASP A 296 -31.05 24.40 -8.75
CA ASP A 296 -30.22 25.53 -8.34
C ASP A 296 -28.76 25.08 -8.19
N TYR A 297 -27.82 25.93 -8.55
CA TYR A 297 -26.39 25.71 -8.33
C TYR A 297 -25.69 27.02 -7.95
N THR A 298 -24.54 26.88 -7.28
CA THR A 298 -23.72 28.03 -6.89
C THR A 298 -22.38 27.92 -7.58
N VAL A 299 -21.92 28.99 -8.21
CA VAL A 299 -20.60 29.06 -8.84
C VAL A 299 -19.66 29.80 -7.91
N LEU A 300 -18.54 29.16 -7.60
CA LEU A 300 -17.46 29.74 -6.84
C LEU A 300 -16.25 29.91 -7.75
N ARG A 301 -15.45 30.96 -7.55
CA ARG A 301 -14.15 31.12 -8.21
C ARG A 301 -13.04 31.11 -7.19
N VAL A 302 -12.07 30.21 -7.37
CA VAL A 302 -10.94 30.08 -6.44
C VAL A 302 -10.03 31.30 -6.59
N SER A 303 -10.00 32.16 -5.57
CA SER A 303 -9.24 33.41 -5.57
C SER A 303 -7.80 33.22 -5.09
N GLU A 304 -7.62 32.37 -4.09
CA GLU A 304 -6.33 32.16 -3.44
C GLU A 304 -6.12 30.66 -3.16
N LEU A 305 -4.92 30.18 -3.47
CA LEU A 305 -4.42 28.86 -3.13
C LEU A 305 -2.92 29.03 -2.86
N LYS A 306 -2.54 28.99 -1.58
CA LYS A 306 -1.17 29.17 -1.11
C LYS A 306 -0.87 28.29 0.09
N LEU A 307 0.40 28.00 0.32
CA LEU A 307 0.91 27.40 1.55
C LEU A 307 1.42 28.51 2.49
N ASN A 308 1.18 28.34 3.79
CA ASN A 308 1.52 29.33 4.84
C ASN A 308 2.88 29.04 5.52
N ILE A 309 3.43 27.83 5.32
CA ILE A 309 4.76 27.42 5.81
C ILE A 309 5.83 28.22 5.08
#